data_AF-A0A2I0SI36-F1
#
_entry.id   AF-A0A2I0SI36-F1
#
_cell.length_a   1.000
_cell.length_b   1.000
_cell.length_c   1.000
_cell.angle_alpha   90.00
_cell.angle_beta   90.00
_cell.angle_gamma   90.00
#
_symmetry.space_group_name_H-M   'P 1'
#
loop_
_entity.id
_entity.type
_entity.pdbx_description
1 polymer ?
#
loop_
_entity_poly.entity_id
_entity_poly.type
_entity_poly.pdbx_seq_one_letter_code
_entity_poly.pdbx_strand_id
1 'polypeptide(L)'
;MTVTPDSHRPWHGVLVATALPLNDDLSIDLGRYAEHCSWLVENGCDGVVPNGSLGEYQVLTPEERASVVETAVAAVGGSRVMPGVAAYGSAEARRWAEQARDAGCGAVMLLPPNAYRADERSVLAHYEEVSRAGVPVVAYNNPVDTKVDLVPELLAKLHAAGYVQGVKEFSGDVRRAYRIAELAPELDLLIGADDVLLELAVAGAKGWVAGYPNALPRASVELYRAAVAGDLDTAGKLYRQLHPLLRWDSRVEFVQAIKLSMDLVGRHGGPVRPPRVPLLPEQEAAVRLATERAVAAGLA
;
A
#
# COMPACT_ATOMS: atom_id res chain seq x y z
N MET A 1 24.00 -25.64 10.04
CA MET A 1 23.97 -24.49 9.12
C MET A 1 23.49 -23.29 9.91
N THR A 2 24.39 -22.36 10.16
CA THR A 2 24.14 -21.09 10.85
C THR A 2 23.16 -20.26 10.04
N VAL A 3 21.98 -20.01 10.62
CA VAL A 3 21.02 -19.03 10.10
C VAL A 3 21.72 -17.67 10.14
N THR A 4 22.01 -17.11 8.97
CA THR A 4 22.52 -15.75 8.84
C THR A 4 21.45 -14.75 9.26
N PRO A 5 21.74 -13.82 10.19
CA PRO A 5 20.80 -12.80 10.62
C PRO A 5 20.84 -11.64 9.64
N ASP A 6 19.97 -11.68 8.62
CA ASP A 6 19.36 -10.47 8.03
C ASP A 6 18.10 -10.86 7.22
N SER A 7 17.05 -11.28 7.92
CA SER A 7 15.82 -11.85 7.32
C SER A 7 14.69 -10.83 7.14
N HIS A 8 14.93 -9.55 7.40
CA HIS A 8 13.90 -8.52 7.32
C HIS A 8 13.82 -7.97 5.89
N ARG A 9 12.81 -8.42 5.13
CA ARG A 9 12.46 -7.79 3.86
C ARG A 9 11.58 -6.56 4.17
N PRO A 10 11.91 -5.35 3.65
CA PRO A 10 11.17 -4.11 3.93
C PRO A 10 9.70 -4.13 3.54
N TRP A 11 9.25 -5.12 2.76
CA TRP A 11 7.89 -5.28 2.24
C TRP A 11 7.12 -6.47 2.83
N HIS A 12 7.62 -7.07 3.92
CA HIS A 12 6.94 -8.15 4.65
C HIS A 12 6.08 -7.60 5.79
N GLY A 13 4.99 -8.31 6.10
CA GLY A 13 4.08 -7.91 7.17
C GLY A 13 3.01 -6.89 6.74
N VAL A 14 2.58 -6.04 7.66
CA VAL A 14 1.55 -5.01 7.41
C VAL A 14 2.22 -3.68 7.09
N LEU A 15 2.08 -3.26 5.84
CA LEU A 15 2.57 -1.99 5.34
C LEU A 15 1.41 -1.07 5.05
N VAL A 16 1.41 0.14 5.62
CA VAL A 16 0.26 1.02 5.51
C VAL A 16 0.45 1.97 4.34
N ALA A 17 -0.41 1.89 3.32
CA ALA A 17 -0.54 2.98 2.35
C ALA A 17 -1.03 4.20 3.13
N THR A 18 -0.17 5.16 3.43
CA THR A 18 -0.52 6.21 4.40
C THR A 18 -1.46 7.24 3.80
N ALA A 19 -2.50 7.62 4.55
CA ALA A 19 -3.24 8.83 4.27
C ALA A 19 -2.34 10.05 4.50
N LEU A 20 -2.57 11.13 3.75
CA LEU A 20 -1.81 12.37 3.88
C LEU A 20 -2.65 13.43 4.62
N PRO A 21 -2.28 13.81 5.86
CA PRO A 21 -2.90 14.91 6.58
C PRO A 21 -2.73 16.23 5.83
N LEU A 22 -3.82 16.96 5.68
CA LEU A 22 -3.86 18.28 5.09
C LEU A 22 -4.43 19.29 6.09
N ASN A 23 -3.92 20.52 5.99
CA ASN A 23 -4.47 21.70 6.64
C ASN A 23 -5.76 22.17 5.94
N ASP A 24 -6.46 23.11 6.55
CA ASP A 24 -7.69 23.71 5.99
C ASP A 24 -7.44 24.43 4.65
N ASP A 25 -6.22 24.92 4.42
CA ASP A 25 -5.78 25.53 3.16
C ASP A 25 -5.26 24.50 2.14
N LEU A 26 -5.39 23.21 2.44
CA LEU A 26 -4.92 22.06 1.67
C LEU A 26 -3.40 21.93 1.56
N SER A 27 -2.60 22.72 2.27
CA SER A 27 -1.17 22.45 2.45
C SER A 27 -0.96 21.18 3.28
N ILE A 28 0.18 20.51 3.09
CA ILE A 28 0.49 19.28 3.83
C ILE A 28 0.85 19.61 5.27
N ASP A 29 0.23 18.90 6.22
CA ASP A 29 0.66 18.92 7.63
C ASP A 29 1.69 17.81 7.86
N LEU A 30 2.97 18.13 7.64
CA LEU A 30 4.07 17.18 7.83
C LEU A 30 4.25 16.77 9.30
N GLY A 31 3.88 17.64 10.26
CA GLY A 31 3.94 17.31 11.69
C GLY A 31 2.97 16.19 12.04
N ARG A 32 1.69 16.36 11.66
CA ARG A 32 0.68 15.29 11.82
C ARG A 32 1.03 14.06 11.01
N TYR A 33 1.64 14.22 9.84
CA TYR A 33 2.06 13.07 9.04
C TYR A 33 3.14 12.23 9.74
N ALA A 34 4.15 12.87 10.35
CA ALA A 34 5.18 12.18 11.13
C ALA A 34 4.60 11.45 12.35
N GLU A 35 3.71 12.11 13.10
CA GLU A 35 2.98 11.51 14.22
C GLU A 35 2.14 10.32 13.77
N HIS A 36 1.47 10.43 12.61
CA HIS A 36 0.68 9.35 12.05
C HIS A 36 1.52 8.15 11.64
N CYS A 37 2.65 8.35 10.96
CA CYS A 37 3.58 7.27 10.62
C CYS A 37 4.08 6.55 11.88
N SER A 38 4.47 7.30 12.92
CA SER A 38 4.95 6.74 14.18
C SER A 38 3.85 5.94 14.88
N TRP A 39 2.64 6.50 14.96
CA TRP A 39 1.47 5.85 15.55
C TRP A 39 1.14 4.51 14.86
N LEU A 40 1.24 4.42 13.53
CA LEU A 40 0.99 3.17 12.81
C LEU A 40 1.97 2.06 13.23
N VAL A 41 3.26 2.39 13.33
CA VAL A 41 4.31 1.44 13.73
C VAL A 41 4.19 1.07 15.21
N GLU A 42 3.89 2.03 16.08
CA GLU A 42 3.62 1.79 17.51
C GLU A 42 2.43 0.85 17.74
N ASN A 43 1.47 0.83 16.80
CA ASN A 43 0.33 -0.09 16.81
C ASN A 43 0.56 -1.40 16.07
N GLY A 44 1.83 -1.73 15.77
CA GLY A 44 2.25 -3.04 15.28
C GLY A 44 2.35 -3.18 13.77
N CYS A 45 2.17 -2.11 12.99
CA CYS A 45 2.46 -2.13 11.56
C CYS A 45 3.97 -2.25 11.33
N ASP A 46 4.37 -3.02 10.32
CA ASP A 46 5.78 -3.26 10.02
C ASP A 46 6.42 -2.08 9.29
N GLY A 47 5.63 -1.32 8.53
CA GLY A 47 6.11 -0.15 7.79
C GLY A 47 5.01 0.70 7.15
N VAL A 48 5.45 1.71 6.40
CA VAL A 48 4.60 2.70 5.74
C VAL A 48 4.94 2.83 4.25
N VAL A 49 3.93 3.14 3.46
CA VAL A 49 3.98 3.31 2.00
C VAL A 49 3.50 4.72 1.66
N PRO A 50 4.36 5.75 1.82
CA PRO A 50 4.08 7.11 1.36
C PRO A 50 3.89 7.18 -0.14
N ASN A 51 3.29 8.27 -0.63
CA ASN A 51 3.14 8.56 -2.06
C ASN A 51 2.44 7.45 -2.87
N GLY A 52 1.60 6.64 -2.23
CA GLY A 52 0.61 5.80 -2.90
C GLY A 52 -0.65 6.58 -3.25
N SER A 53 -1.65 5.91 -3.86
CA SER A 53 -2.92 6.54 -4.20
C SER A 53 -3.65 7.15 -2.98
N LEU A 54 -3.53 6.53 -1.79
CA LEU A 54 -4.09 7.05 -0.53
C LEU A 54 -3.37 8.31 -0.03
N GLY A 55 -2.08 8.43 -0.33
CA GLY A 55 -1.27 9.62 -0.07
C GLY A 55 -1.45 10.71 -1.12
N GLU A 56 -2.40 10.54 -2.05
CA GLU A 56 -2.79 11.53 -3.06
C GLU A 56 -1.63 12.01 -3.97
N TYR A 57 -0.65 11.12 -4.23
CA TYR A 57 0.59 11.47 -4.93
C TYR A 57 0.41 12.16 -6.28
N GLN A 58 -0.73 11.93 -6.97
CA GLN A 58 -1.01 12.49 -8.29
C GLN A 58 -1.18 14.01 -8.29
N VAL A 59 -1.45 14.61 -7.13
CA VAL A 59 -1.73 16.06 -6.98
C VAL A 59 -0.72 16.75 -6.06
N LEU A 60 0.43 16.10 -5.83
CA LEU A 60 1.54 16.65 -5.08
C LEU A 60 2.57 17.27 -6.03
N THR A 61 3.16 18.40 -5.63
CA THR A 61 4.33 18.93 -6.34
C THR A 61 5.55 18.01 -6.11
N PRO A 62 6.60 18.12 -6.95
CA PRO A 62 7.85 17.39 -6.72
C PRO A 62 8.43 17.59 -5.31
N GLU A 63 8.38 18.82 -4.78
CA GLU A 63 8.90 19.19 -3.46
C GLU A 63 8.06 18.56 -2.34
N GLU A 64 6.74 18.57 -2.49
CA GLU A 64 5.83 17.91 -1.56
C GLU A 64 6.04 16.40 -1.53
N ARG A 65 6.16 15.74 -2.70
CA ARG A 65 6.44 14.30 -2.77
C ARG A 65 7.73 13.94 -2.05
N ALA A 66 8.78 14.73 -2.23
CA ALA A 66 10.06 14.51 -1.56
C ALA A 66 9.92 14.68 -0.03
N SER A 67 9.29 15.77 0.40
CA SER A 67 9.07 16.08 1.82
C SER A 67 8.28 15.00 2.56
N VAL A 68 7.27 14.41 1.91
CA VAL A 68 6.49 13.29 2.48
C VAL A 68 7.37 12.07 2.75
N VAL A 69 8.25 11.69 1.81
CA VAL A 69 9.16 10.55 2.01
C VAL A 69 10.16 10.84 3.12
N GLU A 70 10.80 12.01 3.08
CA GLU A 70 11.78 12.43 4.09
C GLU A 70 11.17 12.46 5.49
N THR A 71 9.93 12.94 5.61
CA THR A 71 9.19 12.96 6.87
C THR A 71 8.89 11.55 7.39
N ALA A 72 8.42 10.64 6.51
CA ALA A 72 8.19 9.25 6.90
C ALA A 72 9.49 8.56 7.36
N VAL A 73 10.59 8.76 6.62
CA VAL A 73 11.91 8.22 6.96
C VAL A 73 12.38 8.76 8.32
N ALA A 74 12.26 10.05 8.56
CA ALA A 74 12.63 10.66 9.83
C ALA A 74 11.81 10.12 11.01
N ALA A 75 10.52 9.83 10.78
CA ALA A 75 9.60 9.33 11.80
C ALA A 75 9.85 7.86 12.17
N VAL A 76 10.05 6.96 11.19
CA VAL A 76 10.04 5.51 11.43
C VAL A 76 11.30 4.77 10.96
N GLY A 77 12.25 5.48 10.37
CA GLY A 77 13.48 4.91 9.80
C GLY A 77 13.25 4.34 8.39
N GLY A 78 14.21 4.59 7.48
CA GLY A 78 14.07 4.25 6.07
C GLY A 78 13.88 2.76 5.76
N SER A 79 14.37 1.85 6.61
CA SER A 79 14.15 0.41 6.44
C SER A 79 12.67 0.00 6.55
N ARG A 80 11.81 0.86 7.10
CA ARG A 80 10.35 0.66 7.23
C ARG A 80 9.53 1.47 6.23
N VAL A 81 10.19 2.17 5.30
CA VAL A 81 9.53 3.04 4.32
C VAL A 81 9.69 2.47 2.92
N MET A 82 8.56 2.27 2.23
CA MET A 82 8.51 1.85 0.83
C MET A 82 7.66 2.83 0.02
N PRO A 83 8.22 3.95 -0.49
CA PRO A 83 7.44 4.96 -1.18
C PRO A 83 6.93 4.48 -2.55
N GLY A 84 5.77 5.00 -2.95
CA GLY A 84 5.30 4.95 -4.33
C GLY A 84 6.11 5.87 -5.24
N VAL A 85 6.74 5.30 -6.27
CA VAL A 85 7.62 6.02 -7.21
C VAL A 85 7.02 6.19 -8.61
N ALA A 86 5.72 5.92 -8.75
CA ALA A 86 5.02 6.07 -10.02
C ALA A 86 5.08 7.52 -10.55
N ALA A 87 5.30 7.64 -11.85
CA ALA A 87 5.31 8.88 -12.62
C ALA A 87 4.91 8.57 -14.06
N TYR A 88 4.62 9.60 -14.87
CA TYR A 88 4.17 9.40 -16.25
C TYR A 88 5.27 8.88 -17.19
N GLY A 89 6.54 8.98 -16.79
CA GLY A 89 7.68 8.49 -17.56
C GLY A 89 8.69 7.73 -16.72
N SER A 90 9.39 6.77 -17.34
CA SER A 90 10.38 5.91 -16.67
C SER A 90 11.54 6.69 -16.05
N ALA A 91 12.02 7.74 -16.73
CA ALA A 91 13.11 8.57 -16.21
C ALA A 91 12.72 9.30 -14.92
N GLU A 92 11.48 9.80 -14.84
CA GLU A 92 10.98 10.45 -13.63
C GLU A 92 10.71 9.43 -12.51
N ALA A 93 10.15 8.27 -12.84
CA ALA A 93 9.96 7.19 -11.87
C ALA A 93 11.30 6.71 -11.30
N ARG A 94 12.34 6.60 -12.15
CA ARG A 94 13.71 6.30 -11.73
C ARG A 94 14.26 7.38 -10.80
N ARG A 95 14.07 8.66 -11.13
CA ARG A 95 14.49 9.78 -10.25
C ARG A 95 13.86 9.67 -8.86
N TRP A 96 12.58 9.30 -8.76
CA TRP A 96 11.94 9.06 -7.47
C TRP A 96 12.49 7.84 -6.73
N ALA A 97 12.84 6.78 -7.46
CA ALA A 97 13.49 5.61 -6.87
C ALA A 97 14.91 5.92 -6.36
N GLU A 98 15.68 6.73 -7.09
CA GLU A 98 17.00 7.22 -6.65
C GLU A 98 16.88 8.12 -5.42
N GLN A 99 15.91 9.05 -5.39
CA GLN A 99 15.64 9.88 -4.22
C GLN A 99 15.23 9.06 -2.99
N ALA A 100 14.39 8.03 -3.16
CA ALA A 100 14.01 7.12 -2.09
C ALA A 100 15.21 6.33 -1.55
N ARG A 101 16.08 5.82 -2.44
CA ARG A 101 17.33 5.16 -2.06
C ARG A 101 18.24 6.09 -1.26
N ASP A 102 18.42 7.32 -1.74
CA ASP A 102 19.31 8.30 -1.10
C ASP A 102 18.76 8.76 0.27
N ALA A 103 17.44 8.73 0.45
CA ALA A 103 16.79 8.89 1.75
C ALA A 103 16.87 7.64 2.65
N GLY A 104 17.44 6.52 2.18
CA GLY A 104 17.61 5.29 2.95
C GLY A 104 16.39 4.36 2.98
N CYS A 105 15.43 4.54 2.05
CA CYS A 105 14.28 3.64 1.95
C CYS A 105 14.71 2.21 1.60
N GLY A 106 14.12 1.22 2.25
CA GLY A 106 14.48 -0.20 2.06
C GLY A 106 14.02 -0.81 0.72
N ALA A 107 12.96 -0.26 0.14
CA ALA A 107 12.41 -0.67 -1.15
C ALA A 107 11.59 0.48 -1.74
N VAL A 108 11.11 0.32 -2.97
CA VAL A 108 10.13 1.23 -3.61
C VAL A 108 8.99 0.44 -4.24
N MET A 109 7.83 1.06 -4.35
CA MET A 109 6.68 0.48 -5.02
C MET A 109 6.41 1.19 -6.35
N LEU A 110 6.30 0.43 -7.44
CA LEU A 110 6.22 0.95 -8.81
C LEU A 110 4.99 0.42 -9.55
N LEU A 111 4.15 1.32 -10.06
CA LEU A 111 3.07 0.97 -11.00
C LEU A 111 3.65 0.66 -12.39
N PRO A 112 2.96 -0.13 -13.24
CA PRO A 112 3.26 -0.12 -14.67
C PRO A 112 3.09 1.30 -15.24
N PRO A 113 3.58 1.57 -16.47
CA PRO A 113 3.29 2.82 -17.16
C PRO A 113 1.80 3.16 -17.08
N ASN A 114 1.49 4.34 -16.55
CA ASN A 114 0.12 4.76 -16.22
C ASN A 114 -0.32 6.02 -17.00
N ALA A 115 0.51 6.52 -17.91
CA ALA A 115 0.15 7.62 -18.81
C ALA A 115 -0.78 7.16 -19.95
N TYR A 116 -0.62 5.91 -20.40
CA TYR A 116 -1.36 5.30 -21.51
C TYR A 116 -1.25 3.77 -21.42
N ARG A 117 -2.08 3.05 -22.19
CA ARG A 117 -1.98 1.59 -22.30
C ARG A 117 -0.63 1.19 -22.90
N ALA A 118 0.16 0.44 -22.14
CA ALA A 118 1.45 -0.07 -22.59
C ALA A 118 1.35 -1.52 -23.09
N ASP A 119 2.16 -1.85 -24.10
CA ASP A 119 2.43 -3.24 -24.47
C ASP A 119 3.48 -3.87 -23.55
N GLU A 120 3.64 -5.19 -23.62
CA GLU A 120 4.59 -5.93 -22.79
C GLU A 120 6.02 -5.36 -22.88
N ARG A 121 6.46 -4.96 -24.08
CA ARG A 121 7.81 -4.43 -24.32
C ARG A 121 8.03 -3.11 -23.57
N SER A 122 7.05 -2.23 -23.60
CA SER A 122 7.07 -0.95 -22.89
C SER A 122 7.05 -1.15 -21.38
N VAL A 123 6.30 -2.14 -20.88
CA VAL A 123 6.30 -2.50 -19.45
C VAL A 123 7.68 -2.99 -19.02
N LEU A 124 8.28 -3.94 -19.75
CA LEU A 124 9.61 -4.46 -19.45
C LEU A 124 10.67 -3.34 -19.43
N ALA A 125 10.67 -2.47 -20.44
CA ALA A 125 11.61 -1.35 -20.52
C ALA A 125 11.42 -0.33 -19.39
N HIS A 126 10.18 -0.12 -18.94
CA HIS A 126 9.90 0.77 -17.80
C HIS A 126 10.49 0.23 -16.49
N TYR A 127 10.22 -1.03 -16.18
CA TYR A 127 10.76 -1.67 -14.97
C TYR A 127 12.27 -1.83 -15.02
N GLU A 128 12.84 -2.15 -16.20
CA GLU A 128 14.29 -2.16 -16.39
C GLU A 128 14.89 -0.79 -16.04
N GLU A 129 14.36 0.29 -16.61
CA GLU A 129 14.90 1.63 -16.38
C GLU A 129 14.83 2.04 -14.90
N VAL A 130 13.71 1.78 -14.22
CA VAL A 130 13.58 2.10 -12.79
C VAL A 130 14.47 1.22 -11.91
N SER A 131 14.67 -0.06 -12.27
CA SER A 131 15.55 -0.97 -11.51
C SER A 131 17.01 -0.50 -11.44
N ARG A 132 17.46 0.33 -12.41
CA ARG A 132 18.80 0.94 -12.43
C ARG A 132 19.03 1.93 -11.28
N ALA A 133 17.98 2.33 -10.56
CA ALA A 133 18.11 3.09 -9.33
C ALA A 133 18.85 2.30 -8.23
N GLY A 134 18.92 0.97 -8.30
CA GLY A 134 19.67 0.15 -7.34
C GLY A 134 19.00 0.03 -5.97
N VAL A 135 17.67 0.16 -5.92
CA VAL A 135 16.82 -0.11 -4.75
C VAL A 135 15.83 -1.22 -5.10
N PRO A 136 15.51 -2.16 -4.18
CA PRO A 136 14.53 -3.21 -4.45
C PRO A 136 13.18 -2.64 -4.89
N VAL A 137 12.63 -3.16 -6.00
CA VAL A 137 11.35 -2.74 -6.55
C VAL A 137 10.28 -3.78 -6.25
N VAL A 138 9.17 -3.34 -5.66
CA VAL A 138 7.92 -4.09 -5.57
C VAL A 138 7.00 -3.58 -6.68
N ALA A 139 6.62 -4.47 -7.60
CA ALA A 139 5.64 -4.15 -8.63
C ALA A 139 4.28 -3.86 -7.98
N TYR A 140 3.52 -2.91 -8.51
CA TYR A 140 2.15 -2.65 -8.11
C TYR A 140 1.24 -2.94 -9.29
N ASN A 141 0.54 -4.08 -9.24
CA ASN A 141 -0.48 -4.40 -10.23
C ASN A 141 -1.83 -3.82 -9.81
N ASN A 142 -2.34 -2.84 -10.56
CA ASN A 142 -3.70 -2.31 -10.42
C ASN A 142 -4.29 -2.06 -11.82
N PRO A 143 -4.83 -3.11 -12.47
CA PRO A 143 -5.36 -2.99 -13.82
C PRO A 143 -6.64 -2.14 -13.91
N VAL A 144 -7.32 -1.94 -12.77
CA VAL A 144 -8.53 -1.11 -12.68
C VAL A 144 -8.20 0.35 -13.00
N ASP A 145 -7.14 0.88 -12.38
CA ASP A 145 -6.77 2.30 -12.52
C ASP A 145 -5.80 2.56 -13.69
N THR A 146 -4.83 1.67 -13.92
CA THR A 146 -3.77 1.93 -14.93
C THR A 146 -4.14 1.47 -16.34
N LYS A 147 -5.14 0.59 -16.48
CA LYS A 147 -5.47 -0.13 -17.73
C LYS A 147 -4.31 -0.96 -18.29
N VAL A 148 -3.27 -1.22 -17.50
CA VAL A 148 -2.18 -2.15 -17.79
C VAL A 148 -2.22 -3.24 -16.73
N ASP A 149 -2.38 -4.48 -17.16
CA ASP A 149 -2.48 -5.62 -16.26
C ASP A 149 -1.16 -6.40 -16.25
N LEU A 150 -0.49 -6.41 -15.10
CA LEU A 150 0.68 -7.24 -14.84
C LEU A 150 0.23 -8.66 -14.55
N VAL A 151 -0.23 -9.36 -15.59
CA VAL A 151 -0.62 -10.77 -15.49
C VAL A 151 0.56 -11.62 -14.98
N PRO A 152 0.30 -12.79 -14.35
CA PRO A 152 1.35 -13.62 -13.75
C PRO A 152 2.53 -13.95 -14.68
N GLU A 153 2.28 -14.20 -15.96
CA GLU A 153 3.33 -14.46 -16.96
C GLU A 153 4.26 -13.26 -17.17
N LEU A 154 3.75 -12.04 -17.10
CA LEU A 154 4.55 -10.82 -17.21
C LEU A 154 5.32 -10.55 -15.92
N LEU A 155 4.69 -10.75 -14.76
CA LEU A 155 5.37 -10.67 -13.46
C LEU A 155 6.55 -11.65 -13.37
N ALA A 156 6.38 -12.88 -13.87
CA ALA A 156 7.45 -13.86 -13.93
C ALA A 156 8.62 -13.41 -14.81
N LYS A 157 8.35 -12.79 -15.96
CA LYS A 157 9.40 -12.20 -16.83
C LYS A 157 10.14 -11.06 -16.13
N LEU A 158 9.41 -10.15 -15.48
CA LEU A 158 9.98 -9.03 -14.73
C LEU A 158 10.88 -9.52 -13.59
N HIS A 159 10.43 -10.54 -12.86
CA HIS A 159 11.19 -11.13 -11.75
C HIS A 159 12.43 -11.88 -12.26
N ALA A 160 12.29 -12.70 -13.30
CA ALA A 160 13.41 -13.44 -13.91
C ALA A 160 14.51 -12.51 -14.45
N ALA A 161 14.15 -11.31 -14.90
CA ALA A 161 15.09 -10.28 -15.32
C ALA A 161 15.75 -9.54 -14.13
N GLY A 162 15.34 -9.82 -12.89
CA GLY A 162 15.85 -9.18 -11.67
C GLY A 162 15.23 -7.80 -11.38
N TYR A 163 14.23 -7.38 -12.16
CA TYR A 163 13.69 -6.02 -12.05
C TYR A 163 12.76 -5.82 -10.86
N VAL A 164 12.12 -6.90 -10.35
CA VAL A 164 11.17 -6.82 -9.23
C VAL A 164 11.38 -7.97 -8.24
N GLN A 165 11.19 -7.67 -6.95
CA GLN A 165 11.41 -8.60 -5.83
C GLN A 165 10.10 -9.03 -5.14
N GLY A 166 9.03 -8.27 -5.37
CA GLY A 166 7.69 -8.61 -4.93
C GLY A 166 6.62 -7.94 -5.81
N VAL A 167 5.36 -8.27 -5.56
CA VAL A 167 4.21 -7.66 -6.22
C VAL A 167 3.07 -7.38 -5.25
N LYS A 168 2.62 -6.11 -5.17
CA LYS A 168 1.30 -5.74 -4.64
C LYS A 168 0.24 -6.09 -5.69
N GLU A 169 -0.53 -7.14 -5.43
CA GLU A 169 -1.57 -7.63 -6.36
C GLU A 169 -2.94 -7.03 -5.99
N PHE A 170 -3.44 -6.10 -6.82
CA PHE A 170 -4.70 -5.36 -6.62
C PHE A 170 -5.73 -5.68 -7.73
N SER A 171 -5.69 -6.86 -8.34
CA SER A 171 -6.70 -7.23 -9.35
C SER A 171 -8.01 -7.73 -8.72
N GLY A 172 -7.95 -8.17 -7.46
CA GLY A 172 -9.04 -8.89 -6.77
C GLY A 172 -9.13 -10.37 -7.17
N ASP A 173 -8.34 -10.86 -8.12
CA ASP A 173 -8.34 -12.26 -8.53
C ASP A 173 -7.37 -13.09 -7.69
N VAL A 174 -7.90 -13.70 -6.64
CA VAL A 174 -7.13 -14.53 -5.70
C VAL A 174 -6.47 -15.75 -6.35
N ARG A 175 -6.93 -16.19 -7.53
CA ARG A 175 -6.31 -17.31 -8.27
C ARG A 175 -4.91 -16.96 -8.76
N ARG A 176 -4.61 -15.66 -8.95
CA ARG A 176 -3.30 -15.20 -9.38
C ARG A 176 -2.21 -15.51 -8.38
N ALA A 177 -2.52 -15.62 -7.09
CA ALA A 177 -1.56 -16.00 -6.07
C ALA A 177 -0.89 -17.35 -6.39
N TYR A 178 -1.69 -18.35 -6.72
CA TYR A 178 -1.20 -19.68 -7.10
C TYR A 178 -0.44 -19.63 -8.42
N ARG A 179 -0.97 -18.92 -9.43
CA ARG A 179 -0.32 -18.82 -10.74
C ARG A 179 1.03 -18.10 -10.69
N ILE A 180 1.15 -17.07 -9.85
CA ILE A 180 2.42 -16.38 -9.58
C ILE A 180 3.40 -17.35 -8.91
N ALA A 181 2.96 -18.10 -7.88
CA ALA A 181 3.80 -19.08 -7.21
C ALA A 181 4.28 -20.23 -8.13
N GLU A 182 3.46 -20.65 -9.09
CA GLU A 182 3.85 -21.64 -10.12
C GLU A 182 4.94 -21.13 -11.06
N LEU A 183 4.86 -19.86 -11.46
CA LEU A 183 5.73 -19.28 -12.50
C LEU A 183 6.98 -18.59 -11.94
N ALA A 184 6.89 -18.06 -10.72
CA ALA A 184 7.93 -17.29 -10.05
C ALA A 184 7.84 -17.49 -8.53
N PRO A 185 8.21 -18.68 -8.01
CA PRO A 185 8.06 -19.02 -6.58
C PRO A 185 8.87 -18.12 -5.62
N GLU A 186 9.92 -17.45 -6.12
CA GLU A 186 10.76 -16.52 -5.36
C GLU A 186 10.25 -15.07 -5.39
N LEU A 187 9.21 -14.77 -6.19
CA LEU A 187 8.57 -13.46 -6.21
C LEU A 187 7.58 -13.34 -5.05
N ASP A 188 7.85 -12.45 -4.11
CA ASP A 188 6.96 -12.27 -2.97
C ASP A 188 5.63 -11.66 -3.39
N LEU A 189 4.53 -12.35 -3.06
CA LEU A 189 3.19 -11.82 -3.20
C LEU A 189 2.82 -10.94 -1.99
N LEU A 190 2.33 -9.75 -2.24
CA LEU A 190 1.70 -8.88 -1.25
C LEU A 190 0.22 -8.71 -1.56
N ILE A 191 -0.59 -8.80 -0.51
CA ILE A 191 -2.01 -8.50 -0.54
C ILE A 191 -2.17 -7.04 -0.92
N GLY A 192 -2.83 -6.76 -2.05
CA GLY A 192 -3.03 -5.41 -2.53
C GLY A 192 -4.34 -4.78 -2.07
N ALA A 193 -5.44 -5.52 -2.17
CA ALA A 193 -6.78 -5.06 -1.80
C ALA A 193 -7.18 -5.64 -0.44
N ASP A 194 -7.69 -4.78 0.43
CA ASP A 194 -8.02 -5.12 1.82
C ASP A 194 -9.11 -6.20 1.92
N ASP A 195 -10.04 -6.28 0.97
CA ASP A 195 -11.19 -7.20 0.97
C ASP A 195 -10.98 -8.53 0.25
N VAL A 196 -9.71 -8.88 -0.02
CA VAL A 196 -9.27 -10.23 -0.40
C VAL A 196 -8.14 -10.75 0.51
N LEU A 197 -7.98 -10.10 1.68
CA LEU A 197 -6.86 -10.37 2.58
C LEU A 197 -6.82 -11.83 3.04
N LEU A 198 -7.96 -12.37 3.47
CA LEU A 198 -7.98 -13.70 4.07
C LEU A 198 -7.56 -14.75 3.04
N GLU A 199 -8.07 -14.63 1.82
CA GLU A 199 -7.81 -15.52 0.71
C GLU A 199 -6.34 -15.50 0.29
N LEU A 200 -5.76 -14.30 0.14
CA LEU A 200 -4.36 -14.15 -0.27
C LEU A 200 -3.36 -14.50 0.84
N ALA A 201 -3.71 -14.26 2.11
CA ALA A 201 -2.92 -14.71 3.25
C ALA A 201 -2.84 -16.24 3.28
N VAL A 202 -3.97 -16.93 3.11
CA VAL A 202 -4.02 -18.40 3.01
C VAL A 202 -3.24 -18.92 1.80
N ALA A 203 -3.25 -18.18 0.69
CA ALA A 203 -2.47 -18.51 -0.51
C ALA A 203 -0.95 -18.25 -0.36
N GLY A 204 -0.49 -17.76 0.80
CA GLY A 204 0.94 -17.65 1.14
C GLY A 204 1.56 -16.27 0.92
N ALA A 205 0.74 -15.21 0.83
CA ALA A 205 1.23 -13.84 0.75
C ALA A 205 2.20 -13.48 1.90
N LYS A 206 3.25 -12.72 1.58
CA LYS A 206 4.33 -12.34 2.52
C LYS A 206 4.15 -10.97 3.16
N GLY A 207 3.25 -10.15 2.60
CA GLY A 207 2.93 -8.84 3.11
C GLY A 207 1.54 -8.39 2.71
N TRP A 208 1.11 -7.26 3.25
CA TRP A 208 -0.15 -6.60 2.95
C TRP A 208 0.09 -5.10 2.87
N VAL A 209 -0.16 -4.49 1.71
CA VAL A 209 -0.13 -3.04 1.55
C VAL A 209 -1.54 -2.50 1.68
N ALA A 210 -1.84 -1.97 2.86
CA ALA A 210 -3.18 -1.84 3.39
C ALA A 210 -3.66 -0.39 3.52
N GLY A 211 -4.94 -0.15 3.31
CA GLY A 211 -5.57 1.16 3.50
C GLY A 211 -6.14 1.35 4.90
N TYR A 212 -6.89 0.38 5.41
CA TYR A 212 -7.62 0.54 6.68
C TYR A 212 -6.80 0.60 7.99
N PRO A 213 -5.54 0.14 8.06
CA PRO A 213 -4.72 0.40 9.23
C PRO A 213 -4.53 1.90 9.54
N ASN A 214 -4.78 2.81 8.60
CA ASN A 214 -4.82 4.25 8.90
C ASN A 214 -5.83 4.61 9.99
N ALA A 215 -6.93 3.86 10.12
CA ALA A 215 -7.93 4.04 11.17
C ALA A 215 -7.87 2.95 12.25
N LEU A 216 -7.68 1.69 11.86
CA LEU A 216 -7.82 0.52 12.76
C LEU A 216 -6.57 -0.38 12.72
N PRO A 217 -5.36 0.13 13.09
CA PRO A 217 -4.11 -0.60 12.88
C PRO A 217 -4.00 -1.88 13.71
N ARG A 218 -4.39 -1.86 14.99
CA ARG A 218 -4.26 -3.03 15.88
C ARG A 218 -5.08 -4.22 15.39
N ALA A 219 -6.37 -3.98 15.12
CA ALA A 219 -7.26 -5.02 14.62
C ALA A 219 -6.83 -5.54 13.24
N SER A 220 -6.30 -4.66 12.39
CA SER A 220 -5.77 -5.03 11.08
C SER A 220 -4.53 -5.91 11.21
N VAL A 221 -3.60 -5.55 12.09
CA VAL A 221 -2.40 -6.36 12.39
C VAL A 221 -2.80 -7.72 12.95
N GLU A 222 -3.71 -7.77 13.93
CA GLU A 222 -4.22 -9.03 14.49
C GLU A 222 -4.83 -9.93 13.42
N LEU A 223 -5.68 -9.37 12.55
CA LEU A 223 -6.27 -10.08 11.42
C LEU A 223 -5.20 -10.64 10.49
N TYR A 224 -4.23 -9.82 10.06
CA TYR A 224 -3.15 -10.27 9.17
C TYR A 224 -2.33 -11.39 9.80
N ARG A 225 -1.90 -11.22 11.07
CA ARG A 225 -1.08 -12.21 11.79
C ARG A 225 -1.83 -13.52 11.99
N ALA A 226 -3.11 -13.49 12.36
CA ALA A 226 -3.94 -14.68 12.49
C ALA A 226 -4.08 -15.42 11.14
N ALA A 227 -4.34 -14.67 10.06
CA ALA A 227 -4.52 -15.23 8.73
C ALA A 227 -3.26 -15.93 8.21
N VAL A 228 -2.08 -15.29 8.30
CA VAL A 228 -0.81 -15.89 7.86
C VAL A 228 -0.33 -17.04 8.76
N ALA A 229 -0.76 -17.06 10.02
CA ALA A 229 -0.48 -18.16 10.94
C ALA A 229 -1.42 -19.37 10.77
N GLY A 230 -2.45 -19.25 9.94
CA GLY A 230 -3.47 -20.30 9.75
C GLY A 230 -4.49 -20.39 10.89
N ASP A 231 -4.55 -19.41 11.79
CA ASP A 231 -5.63 -19.29 12.79
C ASP A 231 -6.88 -18.71 12.12
N LEU A 232 -7.57 -19.57 11.37
CA LEU A 232 -8.74 -19.19 10.58
C LEU A 232 -9.97 -18.88 11.43
N ASP A 233 -10.03 -19.35 12.67
CA ASP A 233 -11.13 -19.03 13.59
C ASP A 233 -11.06 -17.56 14.00
N THR A 234 -9.89 -17.10 14.45
CA THR A 234 -9.66 -15.69 14.79
C THR A 234 -9.72 -14.82 13.53
N ALA A 235 -9.00 -15.21 12.47
CA ALA A 235 -8.95 -14.43 11.23
C ALA A 235 -10.33 -14.30 10.59
N GLY A 236 -11.10 -15.39 10.49
CA GLY A 236 -12.44 -15.36 9.91
C GLY A 236 -13.45 -14.55 10.72
N LYS A 237 -13.30 -14.45 12.05
CA LYS A 237 -14.12 -13.57 12.88
C LYS A 237 -13.79 -12.10 12.64
N LEU A 238 -12.51 -11.72 12.77
CA LEU A 238 -12.05 -10.34 12.56
C LEU A 238 -12.35 -9.88 11.14
N TYR A 239 -12.08 -10.73 10.15
CA TYR A 239 -12.34 -10.42 8.75
C TYR A 239 -13.81 -10.09 8.51
N ARG A 240 -14.76 -10.90 9.01
CA ARG A 240 -16.20 -10.59 8.88
C ARG A 240 -16.61 -9.27 9.53
N GLN A 241 -16.00 -8.92 10.67
CA GLN A 241 -16.29 -7.66 11.36
C GLN A 241 -15.72 -6.46 10.61
N LEU A 242 -14.52 -6.59 10.02
CA LEU A 242 -13.83 -5.52 9.32
C LEU A 242 -14.21 -5.40 7.83
N HIS A 243 -14.66 -6.48 7.17
CA HIS A 243 -14.92 -6.52 5.72
C HIS A 243 -15.90 -5.45 5.20
N PRO A 244 -16.94 -5.01 5.94
CA PRO A 244 -17.75 -3.86 5.52
C PRO A 244 -16.95 -2.57 5.33
N LEU A 245 -15.85 -2.41 6.07
CA LEU A 245 -14.86 -1.35 5.90
C LEU A 245 -13.87 -1.70 4.80
N LEU A 246 -13.18 -2.84 4.89
CA LEU A 246 -12.10 -3.24 3.96
C LEU A 246 -12.46 -3.08 2.48
N ARG A 247 -13.72 -3.38 2.10
CA ARG A 247 -14.21 -3.23 0.70
C ARG A 247 -14.17 -1.80 0.16
N TRP A 248 -14.07 -0.79 1.02
CA TRP A 248 -13.95 0.60 0.56
C TRP A 248 -12.58 0.89 -0.03
N ASP A 249 -11.53 0.14 0.33
CA ASP A 249 -10.18 0.31 -0.22
C ASP A 249 -10.14 0.14 -1.75
N SER A 250 -11.04 -0.67 -2.31
CA SER A 250 -11.16 -0.90 -3.76
C SER A 250 -12.23 -0.04 -4.45
N ARG A 251 -12.81 0.94 -3.77
CA ARG A 251 -13.80 1.86 -4.35
C ARG A 251 -13.15 3.16 -4.83
N VAL A 252 -13.86 3.91 -5.67
CA VAL A 252 -13.36 5.18 -6.24
C VAL A 252 -13.07 6.21 -5.14
N GLU A 253 -13.83 6.17 -4.05
CA GLU A 253 -13.87 7.14 -2.97
C GLU A 253 -13.08 6.68 -1.73
N PHE A 254 -12.20 5.67 -1.90
CA PHE A 254 -11.50 5.01 -0.82
C PHE A 254 -10.70 5.98 0.07
N VAL A 255 -10.07 7.01 -0.51
CA VAL A 255 -9.32 8.03 0.25
C VAL A 255 -10.23 8.75 1.24
N GLN A 256 -11.39 9.22 0.77
CA GLN A 256 -12.35 9.93 1.59
C GLN A 256 -12.98 9.01 2.64
N ALA A 257 -13.29 7.75 2.28
CA ALA A 257 -13.84 6.77 3.21
C ALA A 257 -12.88 6.44 4.35
N ILE A 258 -11.59 6.23 4.04
CA ILE A 258 -10.57 5.93 5.06
C ILE A 258 -10.31 7.16 5.93
N LYS A 259 -10.18 8.37 5.34
CA LYS A 259 -10.02 9.62 6.11
C LYS A 259 -11.22 9.88 7.03
N LEU A 260 -12.45 9.66 6.58
CA LEU A 260 -13.63 9.73 7.46
C LEU A 260 -13.53 8.72 8.60
N SER A 261 -13.11 7.48 8.32
CA SER A 261 -12.93 6.47 9.38
C SER A 261 -11.89 6.90 10.41
N MET A 262 -10.81 7.56 9.99
CA MET A 262 -9.80 8.15 10.87
C MET A 262 -10.39 9.21 11.79
N ASP A 263 -11.19 10.13 11.25
CA ASP A 263 -11.84 11.20 12.04
C ASP A 263 -12.78 10.60 13.11
N LEU A 264 -13.52 9.55 12.77
CA LEU A 264 -14.44 8.86 13.69
C LEU A 264 -13.76 8.13 14.84
N VAL A 265 -12.49 7.74 14.66
CA VAL A 265 -11.68 7.11 15.73
C VAL A 265 -10.75 8.11 16.42
N GLY A 266 -10.97 9.42 16.23
CA GLY A 266 -10.22 10.48 16.90
C GLY A 266 -8.82 10.74 16.34
N ARG A 267 -8.55 10.28 15.11
CA ARG A 267 -7.35 10.63 14.33
C ARG A 267 -7.70 11.76 13.35
N HIS A 268 -6.70 12.34 12.69
CA HIS A 268 -6.92 13.36 11.66
C HIS A 268 -6.87 12.75 10.27
N GLY A 269 -8.03 12.45 9.68
CA GLY A 269 -8.16 12.13 8.26
C GLY A 269 -8.21 13.41 7.42
N GLY A 270 -9.10 14.33 7.80
CA GLY A 270 -9.18 15.67 7.22
C GLY A 270 -9.62 15.69 5.75
N PRO A 271 -9.39 16.82 5.04
CA PRO A 271 -9.85 16.99 3.66
C PRO A 271 -9.01 16.17 2.67
N VAL A 272 -9.48 16.10 1.43
CA VAL A 272 -8.75 15.60 0.25
C VAL A 272 -8.46 16.74 -0.71
N ARG A 273 -7.41 16.62 -1.52
CA ARG A 273 -7.11 17.62 -2.56
C ARG A 273 -7.97 17.40 -3.81
N PRO A 274 -8.50 18.48 -4.42
CA PRO A 274 -9.07 18.41 -5.76
C PRO A 274 -8.10 17.72 -6.75
N PRO A 275 -8.61 16.96 -7.73
CA PRO A 275 -10.00 16.88 -8.17
C PRO A 275 -10.88 15.92 -7.35
N ARG A 276 -10.37 15.34 -6.25
CA ARG A 276 -11.24 14.58 -5.34
C ARG A 276 -12.27 15.51 -4.69
N VAL A 277 -13.46 14.98 -4.49
CA VAL A 277 -14.60 15.67 -3.88
C VAL A 277 -15.07 14.92 -2.64
N PRO A 278 -15.83 15.57 -1.74
CA PRO A 278 -16.43 14.91 -0.59
C PRO A 278 -17.27 13.68 -0.97
N LEU A 279 -17.45 12.77 -0.02
CA LEU A 279 -18.38 11.64 -0.15
C LEU A 279 -19.81 12.14 -0.36
N LEU A 280 -20.60 11.36 -1.09
CA LEU A 280 -22.04 11.53 -1.10
C LEU A 280 -22.63 11.21 0.29
N PRO A 281 -23.76 11.81 0.70
CA PRO A 281 -24.35 11.58 2.01
C PRO A 281 -24.59 10.09 2.35
N GLU A 282 -25.02 9.30 1.37
CA GLU A 282 -25.24 7.86 1.54
C GLU A 282 -23.93 7.07 1.68
N GLN A 283 -22.86 7.52 1.03
CA GLN A 283 -21.53 6.91 1.18
C GLN A 283 -20.95 7.23 2.55
N GLU A 284 -21.04 8.50 2.98
CA GLU A 284 -20.63 8.94 4.31
C GLU A 284 -21.37 8.15 5.41
N ALA A 285 -22.70 8.04 5.31
CA ALA A 285 -23.51 7.30 6.26
C ALA A 285 -23.13 5.82 6.33
N ALA A 286 -22.82 5.19 5.19
CA ALA A 286 -22.41 3.79 5.14
C ALA A 286 -21.02 3.56 5.78
N VAL A 287 -20.05 4.43 5.50
CA VAL A 287 -18.71 4.39 6.13
C VAL A 287 -18.81 4.62 7.63
N ARG A 288 -19.59 5.62 8.05
CA ARG A 288 -19.81 5.95 9.47
C ARG A 288 -20.39 4.77 10.23
N LEU A 289 -21.49 4.20 9.72
CA LEU A 289 -22.13 3.04 10.34
C LEU A 289 -21.18 1.84 10.46
N ALA A 290 -20.39 1.56 9.43
CA ALA A 290 -19.42 0.47 9.45
C ALA A 290 -18.30 0.73 10.46
N THR A 291 -17.82 1.97 10.55
CA THR A 291 -16.76 2.39 11.49
C THR A 291 -17.24 2.32 12.93
N GLU A 292 -18.41 2.88 13.23
CA GLU A 292 -19.02 2.84 14.57
C GLU A 292 -19.27 1.41 15.04
N ARG A 293 -19.65 0.49 14.13
CA ARG A 293 -19.78 -0.94 14.45
C ARG A 293 -18.44 -1.58 14.79
N ALA A 294 -17.37 -1.24 14.08
CA ALA A 294 -16.03 -1.74 14.39
C ALA A 294 -15.54 -1.20 15.74
N VAL A 295 -15.76 0.08 16.03
CA VAL A 295 -15.46 0.72 17.31
C VAL A 295 -16.24 0.06 18.45
N ALA A 296 -17.56 -0.14 18.29
CA ALA A 296 -18.40 -0.81 19.28
C ALA A 296 -18.00 -2.28 19.52
N ALA A 297 -17.35 -2.92 18.54
CA ALA A 297 -16.78 -4.25 18.67
C ALA A 297 -15.37 -4.26 19.29
N GLY A 298 -14.81 -3.10 19.66
CA GLY A 298 -13.50 -2.97 20.28
C GLY A 298 -12.32 -3.06 19.31
N LEU A 299 -12.52 -2.70 18.04
CA LEU A 299 -11.51 -2.84 16.97
C LEU A 299 -10.71 -1.56 16.64
N ALA A 300 -10.90 -0.48 17.41
CA ALA A 300 -10.20 0.80 17.25
C ALA A 300 -8.84 0.82 17.96
#